data_AF-E0DDM6-F1
#
_entry.id   AF-E0DDM6-F1
#
_cell.length_a   1.000
_cell.length_b   1.000
_cell.length_c   1.000
_cell.angle_alpha   90.00
_cell.angle_beta   90.00
_cell.angle_gamma   90.00
#
_symmetry.space_group_name_H-M   'P 1'
#
loop_
_entity.id
_entity.type
_entity.pdbx_description
1 polymer ?
#
loop_
_entity_poly.entity_id
_entity_poly.type
_entity_poly.pdbx_seq_one_letter_code
_entity_poly.pdbx_strand_id
1 'polypeptide(L)'
;MITGLIGINGSGKTTRLKNLYAQHAPGAAQFVPDNPIIPIEVSAHELLHRLGRMHRLPRAEAKRRATILCDELAIDGGTTRAISTYSAGNYKKTALAIVFIKPAQHLYLDEPLEMVDAISRARILRILRRISNLGHQVTISTQDFTIAEQCDTIEVMADLEVVAEGAPSAVLGNDPFTRLMELSGAEFTDCQADWLADPGGVKTEAKPGLGSEASPAAGSAAGGRGE
;
A
#
# COMPACT_ATOMS: atom_id res chain seq x y z
N MET A 1 -18.36 6.30 7.01
CA MET A 1 -18.44 4.94 6.43
C MET A 1 -17.05 4.54 5.94
N ILE A 2 -16.65 3.28 6.14
CA ILE A 2 -15.39 2.71 5.65
C ILE A 2 -15.69 1.67 4.57
N THR A 3 -15.18 1.89 3.37
CA THR A 3 -15.24 0.95 2.24
C THR A 3 -13.88 0.25 2.07
N GLY A 4 -13.88 -1.08 2.03
CA GLY A 4 -12.69 -1.88 1.74
C GLY A 4 -12.64 -2.31 0.27
N LEU A 5 -11.55 -2.02 -0.42
CA LEU A 5 -11.31 -2.45 -1.79
C LEU A 5 -10.38 -3.66 -1.77
N ILE A 6 -10.92 -4.84 -2.03
CA ILE A 6 -10.20 -6.12 -1.95
C ILE A 6 -10.00 -6.73 -3.32
N GLY A 7 -8.92 -7.47 -3.53
CA GLY A 7 -8.61 -8.13 -4.78
C GLY A 7 -7.15 -8.53 -4.82
N ILE A 8 -6.79 -9.42 -5.74
CA ILE A 8 -5.40 -9.87 -5.91
C ILE A 8 -4.47 -8.74 -6.36
N ASN A 9 -3.17 -8.97 -6.29
CA ASN A 9 -2.18 -8.07 -6.91
C ASN A 9 -2.48 -7.89 -8.40
N GLY A 10 -2.43 -6.65 -8.88
CA GLY A 10 -2.72 -6.32 -10.28
C GLY A 10 -4.20 -6.17 -10.62
N SER A 11 -5.14 -6.43 -9.70
CA SER A 11 -6.59 -6.34 -10.01
C SER A 11 -7.14 -4.91 -10.26
N GLY A 12 -6.30 -3.87 -10.12
CA GLY A 12 -6.70 -2.48 -10.37
C GLY A 12 -7.08 -1.66 -9.15
N LYS A 13 -6.86 -2.16 -7.92
CA LYS A 13 -7.20 -1.46 -6.67
C LYS A 13 -6.69 -0.01 -6.63
N THR A 14 -5.40 0.18 -6.86
CA THR A 14 -4.76 1.52 -6.91
C THR A 14 -5.38 2.41 -7.99
N THR A 15 -5.68 1.86 -9.16
CA THR A 15 -6.29 2.59 -10.28
C THR A 15 -7.69 3.07 -9.91
N ARG A 16 -8.50 2.21 -9.29
CA ARG A 16 -9.84 2.56 -8.78
C ARG A 16 -9.77 3.67 -7.73
N LEU A 17 -8.86 3.58 -6.75
CA LEU A 17 -8.67 4.63 -5.76
C LEU A 17 -8.28 5.98 -6.39
N LYS A 18 -7.36 5.98 -7.36
CA LYS A 18 -6.97 7.20 -8.08
C LYS A 18 -8.13 7.81 -8.86
N ASN A 19 -8.93 6.98 -9.52
CA ASN A 19 -10.10 7.44 -10.28
C ASN A 19 -11.17 8.05 -9.36
N LEU A 20 -11.41 7.45 -8.18
CA LEU A 20 -12.32 8.02 -7.18
C LEU A 20 -11.77 9.32 -6.60
N TYR A 21 -10.47 9.38 -6.28
CA TYR A 21 -9.81 10.59 -5.81
C TYR A 21 -9.91 11.75 -6.82
N ALA A 22 -9.75 11.46 -8.12
CA ALA A 22 -9.78 12.46 -9.19
C ALA A 22 -11.16 13.11 -9.41
N GLN A 23 -12.24 12.55 -8.86
CA GLN A 23 -13.60 13.10 -8.97
C GLN A 23 -13.85 14.28 -8.02
N HIS A 24 -12.92 14.54 -7.08
CA HIS A 24 -13.11 15.53 -6.03
C HIS A 24 -12.42 16.86 -6.35
N ALA A 25 -13.04 17.95 -5.88
CA ALA A 25 -12.42 19.26 -5.91
C ALA A 25 -11.13 19.31 -5.05
N PRO A 26 -10.16 20.18 -5.36
CA PRO A 26 -8.96 20.33 -4.56
C PRO A 26 -9.25 20.56 -3.07
N GLY A 27 -8.65 19.72 -2.21
CA GLY A 27 -8.81 19.79 -0.76
C GLY A 27 -10.03 19.05 -0.19
N ALA A 28 -10.95 18.56 -1.03
CA ALA A 28 -12.07 17.73 -0.57
C ALA A 28 -11.66 16.27 -0.31
N ALA A 29 -10.58 15.81 -0.95
CA ALA A 29 -10.05 14.46 -0.80
C ALA A 29 -8.54 14.44 -0.48
N GLN A 30 -8.10 13.36 0.16
CA GLN A 30 -6.69 13.02 0.38
C GLN A 30 -6.42 11.60 -0.13
N PHE A 31 -5.27 11.41 -0.79
CA PHE A 31 -4.81 10.12 -1.28
C PHE A 31 -3.46 9.77 -0.67
N VAL A 32 -3.33 8.55 -0.16
CA VAL A 32 -2.05 7.98 0.29
C VAL A 32 -1.75 6.77 -0.60
N PRO A 33 -0.73 6.83 -1.47
CA PRO A 33 -0.32 5.67 -2.24
C PRO A 33 0.34 4.62 -1.33
N ASP A 34 0.48 3.40 -1.85
CA ASP A 34 1.14 2.32 -1.12
C ASP A 34 2.59 2.69 -0.73
N ASN A 35 3.34 3.27 -1.67
CA ASN A 35 4.67 3.79 -1.42
C ASN A 35 4.66 5.34 -1.38
N PRO A 36 4.33 5.96 -0.24
CA PRO A 36 4.25 7.41 -0.12
C PRO A 36 5.64 8.04 -0.15
N ILE A 37 5.72 9.22 -0.77
CA ILE A 37 6.93 10.05 -0.77
C ILE A 37 6.65 11.23 0.17
N ILE A 38 7.39 11.29 1.28
CA ILE A 38 7.26 12.35 2.30
C ILE A 38 8.64 12.95 2.59
N PRO A 39 8.74 14.19 3.10
CA PRO A 39 10.03 14.77 3.50
C PRO A 39 10.71 13.91 4.56
N ILE A 40 12.00 13.61 4.40
CA ILE A 40 12.72 12.62 5.22
C ILE A 40 13.79 13.20 6.13
N GLU A 41 14.21 14.44 5.90
CA GLU A 41 15.31 15.10 6.60
C GLU A 41 14.89 15.66 7.98
N VAL A 42 13.58 15.67 8.25
CA VAL A 42 12.98 16.17 9.49
C VAL A 42 12.43 15.02 10.33
N SER A 43 12.16 15.26 11.61
CA SER A 43 11.45 14.30 12.45
C SER A 43 9.95 14.28 12.14
N ALA A 44 9.28 13.16 12.47
CA ALA A 44 7.83 13.04 12.32
C ALA A 44 7.08 14.13 13.10
N HIS A 45 7.51 14.44 14.33
CA HIS A 45 6.93 15.51 15.14
C HIS A 45 6.99 16.87 14.44
N GLU A 46 8.15 17.20 13.88
CA GLU A 46 8.34 18.47 13.19
C GLU A 46 7.54 18.54 11.89
N LEU A 47 7.56 17.47 11.09
CA LEU A 47 6.78 17.38 9.85
C LEU A 47 5.29 17.58 10.14
N LEU A 48 4.73 16.82 11.08
CA LEU A 48 3.31 16.90 11.46
C LEU A 48 2.94 18.27 12.02
N HIS A 49 3.80 18.86 12.86
CA HIS A 49 3.58 20.21 13.37
C HIS A 49 3.55 21.24 12.22
N ARG A 50 4.52 21.21 11.30
CA ARG A 50 4.57 22.13 10.15
C ARG A 50 3.36 21.97 9.24
N LEU A 51 2.94 20.74 8.94
CA LEU A 51 1.74 20.47 8.13
C LEU A 51 0.45 20.92 8.84
N GLY A 52 0.33 20.68 10.14
CA GLY A 52 -0.79 21.19 10.93
C GLY A 52 -0.91 22.72 10.83
N ARG A 53 0.22 23.44 10.83
CA ARG A 53 0.27 24.90 10.64
C ARG A 53 -0.18 25.32 9.24
N MET A 54 0.25 24.60 8.20
CA MET A 54 -0.21 24.83 6.82
C MET A 54 -1.73 24.63 6.68
N HIS A 55 -2.29 23.66 7.40
CA HIS A 55 -3.74 23.45 7.53
C HIS A 55 -4.43 24.45 8.48
N ARG A 56 -3.77 25.57 8.81
CA ARG A 56 -4.28 26.68 9.62
C ARG A 56 -4.64 26.29 11.07
N LEU A 57 -4.08 25.22 11.61
CA LEU A 57 -4.21 24.94 13.04
C LEU A 57 -3.41 25.97 13.87
N PRO A 58 -3.94 26.42 15.02
CA PRO A 58 -3.17 27.19 15.99
C PRO A 58 -1.88 26.45 16.37
N ARG A 59 -0.79 27.18 16.62
CA ARG A 59 0.53 26.57 16.90
C ARG A 59 0.49 25.54 18.03
N ALA A 60 -0.18 25.87 19.13
CA ALA A 60 -0.33 24.97 20.27
C ALA A 60 -1.07 23.69 19.89
N GLU A 61 -2.16 23.79 19.12
CA GLU A 61 -2.95 22.64 18.70
C GLU A 61 -2.22 21.78 17.66
N ALA A 62 -1.51 22.40 16.71
CA ALA A 62 -0.68 21.67 15.75
C ALA A 62 0.41 20.85 16.46
N LYS A 63 1.09 21.44 17.44
CA LYS A 63 2.10 20.74 18.26
C LYS A 63 1.46 19.62 19.07
N ARG A 64 0.33 19.89 19.73
CA ARG A 64 -0.40 18.90 20.53
C ARG A 64 -0.83 17.70 19.69
N ARG A 65 -1.43 17.92 18.51
CA ARG A 65 -1.85 16.82 17.63
C ARG A 65 -0.67 16.04 17.08
N ALA A 66 0.44 16.70 16.73
CA ALA A 66 1.65 16.02 16.28
C ALA A 66 2.16 15.03 17.34
N THR A 67 2.25 15.47 18.61
CA THR A 67 2.63 14.59 19.72
C THR A 67 1.66 13.43 19.90
N ILE A 68 0.35 13.71 19.98
CA ILE A 68 -0.67 12.67 20.15
C ILE A 68 -0.58 11.63 19.02
N LEU A 69 -0.44 12.05 17.76
CA LEU A 69 -0.36 11.13 16.63
C LEU A 69 0.91 10.28 16.66
N CYS A 70 2.07 10.86 16.99
CA CYS A 70 3.30 10.10 17.14
C CYS A 70 3.19 9.04 18.26
N ASP A 71 2.58 9.39 19.39
CA ASP A 71 2.41 8.50 20.53
C ASP A 71 1.40 7.37 20.24
N GLU A 72 0.22 7.72 19.70
CA GLU A 72 -0.82 6.76 19.34
C GLU A 72 -0.32 5.78 18.28
N LEU A 73 0.42 6.25 17.28
CA LEU A 73 0.98 5.39 16.23
C LEU A 73 2.30 4.71 16.64
N ALA A 74 2.81 4.96 17.85
CA ALA A 74 4.09 4.44 18.32
C ALA A 74 5.23 4.68 17.31
N ILE A 75 5.35 5.91 16.80
CA ILE A 75 6.39 6.30 15.85
C ILE A 75 7.70 6.49 16.64
N ASP A 76 8.58 5.49 16.54
CA ASP A 76 9.86 5.48 17.25
C ASP A 76 10.92 6.35 16.55
N GLY A 77 10.93 7.63 16.91
CA GLY A 77 11.97 8.59 16.51
C GLY A 77 12.08 9.85 17.38
N GLY A 78 11.23 9.99 18.39
CA GLY A 78 11.21 11.19 19.23
C GLY A 78 11.04 12.48 18.41
N THR A 79 11.56 13.59 18.92
CA THR A 79 11.41 14.91 18.29
C THR A 79 12.56 15.29 17.36
N THR A 80 13.65 14.54 17.33
CA THR A 80 14.92 14.93 16.66
C THR A 80 15.41 13.95 15.60
N ARG A 81 15.05 12.66 15.67
CA ARG A 81 15.51 11.69 14.68
C ARG A 81 14.84 11.95 13.33
N ALA A 82 15.63 11.98 12.27
CA ALA A 82 15.13 12.15 10.91
C ALA A 82 14.33 10.93 10.45
N ILE A 83 13.26 11.16 9.68
CA ILE A 83 12.43 10.10 9.09
C ILE A 83 13.24 9.18 8.16
N SER A 84 14.33 9.68 7.57
CA SER A 84 15.24 8.89 6.72
C SER A 84 15.84 7.66 7.42
N THR A 85 15.88 7.64 8.76
CA THR A 85 16.40 6.51 9.54
C THR A 85 15.30 5.60 10.07
N TYR A 86 14.04 5.80 9.68
CA TYR A 86 12.91 5.03 10.19
C TYR A 86 12.84 3.65 9.52
N SER A 87 12.31 2.67 10.24
CA SER A 87 11.87 1.42 9.63
C SER A 87 10.74 1.68 8.62
N ALA A 88 10.53 0.76 7.68
CA ALA A 88 9.43 0.86 6.72
C ALA A 88 8.06 1.07 7.41
N GLY A 89 7.82 0.36 8.52
CA GLY A 89 6.61 0.51 9.32
C GLY A 89 6.47 1.91 9.94
N ASN A 90 7.53 2.47 10.55
CA ASN A 90 7.47 3.82 11.11
C ASN A 90 7.33 4.90 10.02
N TYR A 91 7.94 4.67 8.85
CA TYR A 91 7.78 5.52 7.68
C TYR A 91 6.32 5.53 7.20
N LYS A 92 5.71 4.34 7.02
CA LYS A 92 4.29 4.20 6.65
C LYS A 92 3.36 4.84 7.67
N LYS A 93 3.60 4.62 8.97
CA LYS A 93 2.86 5.27 10.07
C LYS A 93 2.97 6.80 10.01
N THR A 94 4.15 7.32 9.70
CA THR A 94 4.36 8.77 9.54
C THR A 94 3.57 9.31 8.34
N ALA A 95 3.58 8.61 7.21
CA ALA A 95 2.80 8.99 6.04
C ALA A 95 1.28 9.01 6.30
N LEU A 96 0.77 8.07 7.09
CA LEU A 96 -0.63 8.09 7.53
C LEU A 96 -0.92 9.24 8.50
N ALA A 97 0.00 9.51 9.42
CA ALA A 97 -0.15 10.60 10.39
C ALA A 97 -0.31 11.98 9.73
N ILE A 98 0.35 12.20 8.58
CA ILE A 98 0.21 13.41 7.75
C ILE A 98 -1.24 13.66 7.38
N VAL A 99 -1.98 12.60 7.05
CA VAL A 99 -3.40 12.70 6.69
C VAL A 99 -4.28 12.87 7.93
N PHE A 100 -3.93 12.21 9.04
CA PHE A 100 -4.70 12.26 10.28
C PHE A 100 -4.61 13.60 11.02
N ILE A 101 -3.59 14.44 10.76
CA ILE A 101 -3.48 15.77 11.38
C ILE A 101 -4.71 16.64 11.12
N LYS A 102 -5.24 16.54 9.89
CA LYS A 102 -6.43 17.22 9.38
C LYS A 102 -7.01 16.36 8.24
N PRO A 103 -7.91 15.41 8.55
CA PRO A 103 -8.52 14.56 7.53
C PRO A 103 -9.45 15.38 6.63
N ALA A 104 -9.38 15.12 5.31
CA ALA A 104 -10.29 15.62 4.30
C ALA A 104 -11.63 14.84 4.32
N GLN A 105 -12.65 15.32 3.62
CA GLN A 105 -13.97 14.69 3.61
C GLN A 105 -13.92 13.26 3.04
N HIS A 106 -13.06 13.03 2.05
CA HIS A 106 -12.82 11.73 1.44
C HIS A 106 -11.36 11.31 1.62
N LEU A 107 -11.11 10.13 2.19
CA LEU A 107 -9.78 9.55 2.38
C LEU A 107 -9.66 8.29 1.53
N TYR A 108 -8.64 8.25 0.66
CA TYR A 108 -8.32 7.10 -0.18
C TYR A 108 -6.93 6.60 0.20
N LEU A 109 -6.84 5.41 0.77
CA LEU A 109 -5.61 4.86 1.32
C LEU A 109 -5.26 3.57 0.62
N ASP A 110 -4.10 3.52 -0.03
CA ASP A 110 -3.65 2.36 -0.79
C ASP A 110 -2.73 1.49 0.08
N GLU A 111 -3.15 0.26 0.36
CA GLU A 111 -2.49 -0.72 1.23
C GLU A 111 -1.95 -0.09 2.55
N PRO A 112 -2.78 0.67 3.32
CA PRO A 112 -2.27 1.51 4.40
C PRO A 112 -1.65 0.74 5.57
N LEU A 113 -1.98 -0.55 5.70
CA LEU A 113 -1.63 -1.37 6.85
C LEU A 113 -0.51 -2.38 6.55
N GLU A 114 -0.05 -2.43 5.29
CA GLU A 114 1.12 -3.21 4.94
C GLU A 114 2.36 -2.68 5.66
N MET A 115 3.26 -3.60 6.05
CA MET A 115 4.51 -3.30 6.78
C MET A 115 4.33 -2.70 8.18
N VAL A 116 3.10 -2.62 8.69
CA VAL A 116 2.77 -2.12 10.04
C VAL A 116 2.53 -3.28 11.00
N ASP A 117 3.10 -3.20 12.20
CA ASP A 117 2.91 -4.19 13.27
C ASP A 117 1.43 -4.30 13.71
N ALA A 118 1.05 -5.46 14.26
CA ALA A 118 -0.33 -5.77 14.60
C ALA A 118 -0.98 -4.77 15.58
N ILE A 119 -0.22 -4.27 16.55
CA ILE A 119 -0.72 -3.30 17.54
C ILE A 119 -1.02 -1.97 16.85
N SER A 120 -0.06 -1.46 16.07
CA SER A 120 -0.22 -0.21 15.33
C SER A 120 -1.33 -0.30 14.29
N ARG A 121 -1.51 -1.46 13.65
CA ARG A 121 -2.62 -1.73 12.73
C ARG A 121 -3.98 -1.52 13.40
N ALA A 122 -4.19 -2.11 14.58
CA ALA A 122 -5.43 -1.94 15.34
C ALA A 122 -5.67 -0.47 15.74
N ARG A 123 -4.61 0.27 16.10
CA ARG A 123 -4.70 1.69 16.43
C ARG A 123 -5.06 2.55 15.21
N ILE A 124 -4.45 2.28 14.05
CA ILE A 124 -4.77 2.97 12.79
C ILE A 124 -6.24 2.73 12.43
N LEU A 125 -6.72 1.49 12.46
CA LEU A 125 -8.12 1.17 12.20
C LEU A 125 -9.07 1.90 13.16
N ARG A 126 -8.71 2.02 14.44
CA ARG A 126 -9.49 2.79 15.41
C ARG A 126 -9.53 4.28 15.09
N ILE A 127 -8.42 4.86 14.62
CA ILE A 127 -8.37 6.25 14.15
C ILE A 127 -9.26 6.42 12.91
N LEU A 128 -9.16 5.53 11.92
CA LEU A 128 -10.00 5.56 10.72
C LEU A 128 -11.48 5.45 11.06
N ARG A 129 -11.85 4.57 12.01
CA ARG A 129 -13.22 4.44 12.51
C ARG A 129 -13.71 5.72 13.20
N ARG A 130 -12.87 6.38 13.99
CA ARG A 130 -13.19 7.71 14.56
C ARG A 130 -13.40 8.77 13.49
N ILE A 131 -12.53 8.81 12.47
CA ILE A 131 -12.66 9.73 11.32
C ILE A 131 -13.98 9.46 10.59
N SER A 132 -14.29 8.20 10.32
CA SER A 132 -15.57 7.76 9.72
C SER A 132 -16.78 8.22 10.53
N ASN A 133 -16.75 8.06 11.86
CA ASN A 133 -17.84 8.46 12.75
C ASN A 133 -18.04 9.99 12.83
N LEU A 134 -17.03 10.77 12.45
CA LEU A 134 -17.12 12.23 12.32
C LEU A 134 -17.72 12.68 10.97
N GLY A 135 -18.18 11.74 10.14
CA GLY A 135 -18.85 12.02 8.86
C GLY A 135 -17.93 11.97 7.64
N HIS A 136 -16.67 11.58 7.81
CA HIS A 136 -15.74 11.40 6.70
C HIS A 136 -15.98 10.06 6.00
N GLN A 137 -15.69 10.00 4.70
CA GLN A 137 -15.67 8.77 3.92
C GLN A 137 -14.25 8.25 3.84
N VAL A 138 -14.05 6.96 4.14
CA VAL A 138 -12.74 6.32 4.09
C VAL A 138 -12.83 5.14 3.14
N THR A 139 -11.94 5.08 2.16
CA THR A 139 -11.76 3.93 1.28
C THR A 139 -10.34 3.42 1.45
N ILE A 140 -10.19 2.15 1.80
CA ILE A 140 -8.87 1.50 1.94
C ILE A 140 -8.76 0.38 0.91
N SER A 141 -7.63 0.25 0.20
CA SER A 141 -7.33 -1.00 -0.49
C SER A 141 -6.63 -1.97 0.45
N THR A 142 -6.93 -3.25 0.30
CA THR A 142 -6.24 -4.31 1.04
C THR A 142 -6.32 -5.65 0.34
N GLN A 143 -5.32 -6.50 0.54
CA GLN A 143 -5.40 -7.94 0.23
C GLN A 143 -5.77 -8.79 1.45
N ASP A 144 -5.81 -8.18 2.62
CA ASP A 144 -6.06 -8.86 3.89
C ASP A 144 -7.57 -8.92 4.15
N PHE A 145 -8.17 -10.10 3.99
CA PHE A 145 -9.60 -10.31 4.23
C PHE A 145 -9.99 -10.00 5.68
N THR A 146 -9.09 -10.15 6.66
CA THR A 146 -9.36 -9.80 8.06
C THR A 146 -9.56 -8.29 8.25
N ILE A 147 -8.99 -7.48 7.36
CA ILE A 147 -9.17 -6.03 7.32
C ILE A 147 -10.44 -5.68 6.54
N ALA A 148 -10.70 -6.37 5.44
CA ALA A 148 -11.93 -6.21 4.67
C ALA A 148 -13.18 -6.53 5.53
N GLU A 149 -13.13 -7.56 6.36
CA GLU A 149 -14.20 -7.93 7.30
C GLU A 149 -14.51 -6.85 8.34
N GLN A 150 -13.55 -5.97 8.65
CA GLN A 150 -13.73 -4.86 9.58
C GLN A 150 -14.32 -3.60 8.93
N CYS A 151 -14.49 -3.60 7.60
CA CYS A 151 -15.09 -2.50 6.85
C CYS A 151 -16.63 -2.52 6.93
N ASP A 152 -17.27 -1.41 6.62
CA ASP A 152 -18.74 -1.32 6.58
C ASP A 152 -19.30 -1.99 5.30
N THR A 153 -18.61 -1.80 4.18
CA THR A 153 -18.89 -2.40 2.89
C THR A 153 -17.56 -2.72 2.20
N ILE A 154 -17.58 -3.66 1.25
CA ILE A 154 -16.41 -3.99 0.43
C ILE A 154 -16.75 -3.98 -1.06
N GLU A 155 -15.75 -3.64 -1.87
CA GLU A 155 -15.72 -3.77 -3.33
C GLU A 155 -14.65 -4.81 -3.67
N VAL A 156 -15.02 -5.89 -4.37
CA VAL A 156 -14.08 -6.90 -4.87
C VAL A 156 -13.66 -6.51 -6.28
N MET A 157 -12.35 -6.38 -6.50
CA MET A 157 -11.71 -6.00 -7.75
C MET A 157 -11.12 -7.21 -8.47
N ALA A 158 -11.45 -7.35 -9.74
CA ALA A 158 -10.80 -8.26 -10.69
C ALA A 158 -10.74 -7.59 -12.07
N ASP A 159 -9.64 -7.76 -12.80
CA ASP A 159 -9.45 -7.23 -14.16
C ASP A 159 -9.84 -5.74 -14.33
N LEU A 160 -9.47 -4.90 -13.36
CA LEU A 160 -9.76 -3.44 -13.31
C LEU A 160 -11.23 -3.08 -13.08
N GLU A 161 -12.09 -4.05 -12.80
CA GLU A 161 -13.53 -3.85 -12.57
C GLU A 161 -13.96 -4.29 -11.16
N VAL A 162 -15.07 -3.73 -10.69
CA VAL A 162 -15.74 -4.16 -9.46
C VAL A 162 -16.65 -5.33 -9.82
N VAL A 163 -16.30 -6.53 -9.37
CA VAL A 163 -17.05 -7.76 -9.67
C VAL A 163 -18.08 -8.12 -8.60
N ALA A 164 -17.93 -7.58 -7.39
CA ALA A 164 -18.91 -7.71 -6.31
C ALA A 164 -18.82 -6.52 -5.35
N GLU A 165 -19.95 -6.14 -4.76
CA GLU A 165 -20.02 -5.08 -3.76
C GLU A 165 -21.06 -5.42 -2.69
N GLY A 166 -20.78 -5.09 -1.43
CA GLY A 166 -21.74 -5.20 -0.34
C GLY A 166 -21.11 -5.41 1.03
N ALA A 167 -21.94 -5.79 2.00
CA ALA A 167 -21.45 -6.13 3.34
C ALA A 167 -20.42 -7.27 3.29
N PRO A 168 -19.31 -7.22 4.05
CA PRO A 168 -18.25 -8.22 3.97
C PRO A 168 -18.75 -9.66 4.09
N SER A 169 -19.64 -9.92 5.06
CA SER A 169 -20.22 -11.26 5.28
C SER A 169 -21.08 -11.76 4.12
N ALA A 170 -21.73 -10.86 3.38
CA ALA A 170 -22.56 -11.22 2.23
C ALA A 170 -21.72 -11.52 0.98
N VAL A 171 -20.56 -10.84 0.85
CA VAL A 171 -19.70 -10.94 -0.33
C VAL A 171 -18.65 -12.05 -0.19
N LEU A 172 -17.97 -12.13 0.97
CA LEU A 172 -16.90 -13.09 1.25
C LEU A 172 -17.43 -14.44 1.77
N GLY A 173 -18.62 -14.44 2.38
CA GLY A 173 -19.21 -15.66 2.95
C GLY A 173 -18.38 -16.25 4.10
N ASN A 174 -18.46 -17.57 4.28
CA ASN A 174 -17.79 -18.29 5.38
C ASN A 174 -16.34 -18.69 5.07
N ASP A 175 -15.95 -18.68 3.80
CA ASP A 175 -14.59 -18.95 3.34
C ASP A 175 -14.11 -17.79 2.45
N PRO A 176 -13.61 -16.71 3.07
CA PRO A 176 -13.18 -15.52 2.33
C PRO A 176 -12.09 -15.79 1.30
N PHE A 177 -11.19 -16.74 1.57
CA PHE A 177 -10.08 -17.02 0.66
C PHE A 177 -10.58 -17.67 -0.62
N THR A 178 -11.30 -18.78 -0.50
CA THR A 178 -11.88 -19.49 -1.65
C THR A 178 -12.80 -18.56 -2.45
N ARG A 179 -13.63 -17.79 -1.74
CA ARG A 179 -14.56 -16.86 -2.38
C ARG A 179 -13.85 -15.75 -3.16
N LEU A 180 -12.76 -15.21 -2.62
CA LEU A 180 -11.97 -14.21 -3.31
C LEU A 180 -11.31 -14.78 -4.57
N MET A 181 -10.79 -16.01 -4.50
CA MET A 181 -10.21 -16.70 -5.67
C MET A 181 -11.25 -16.89 -6.77
N GLU A 182 -12.43 -17.40 -6.45
CA GLU A 182 -13.55 -17.53 -7.38
C GLU A 182 -13.91 -16.21 -8.07
N LEU A 183 -14.06 -15.14 -7.29
CA LEU A 183 -14.43 -13.82 -7.81
C LEU A 183 -13.31 -13.19 -8.64
N SER A 184 -12.05 -13.48 -8.31
CA SER A 184 -10.90 -12.96 -9.04
C SER A 184 -10.59 -13.71 -10.34
N GLY A 185 -11.19 -14.89 -10.55
CA GLY A 185 -10.85 -15.75 -11.69
C GLY A 185 -9.41 -16.30 -11.63
N ALA A 186 -8.71 -16.16 -10.51
CA ALA A 186 -7.35 -16.64 -10.35
C ALA A 186 -7.33 -18.15 -10.13
N GLU A 187 -6.63 -18.87 -11.01
CA GLU A 187 -6.32 -20.28 -10.78
C GLU A 187 -5.12 -20.38 -9.83
N PHE A 188 -5.31 -21.06 -8.70
CA PHE A 188 -4.20 -21.44 -7.83
C PHE A 188 -3.53 -22.68 -8.42
N THR A 189 -2.38 -22.49 -9.07
CA THR A 189 -1.50 -23.61 -9.44
C THR A 189 -0.69 -24.00 -8.22
N ASP A 190 -0.69 -25.29 -7.88
CA ASP A 190 0.08 -25.81 -6.75
C ASP A 190 1.57 -25.48 -6.88
N CYS A 191 2.25 -25.31 -5.74
CA CYS A 191 3.64 -24.93 -5.76
C CYS A 191 4.52 -26.08 -6.25
N GLN A 192 5.31 -25.85 -7.30
CA GLN A 192 6.31 -26.83 -7.74
C GLN A 192 7.52 -26.79 -6.80
N ALA A 193 7.37 -27.44 -5.66
CA ALA A 193 8.40 -27.55 -4.63
C ALA A 193 9.08 -28.93 -4.61
N ASP A 194 8.88 -29.74 -5.65
CA ASP A 194 9.42 -31.10 -5.77
C ASP A 194 10.94 -31.18 -5.60
N TRP A 195 11.66 -30.10 -5.89
CA TRP A 195 13.10 -29.95 -5.66
C TRP A 195 13.51 -30.00 -4.17
N LEU A 196 12.60 -29.76 -3.23
CA LEU A 196 12.85 -29.96 -1.79
C LEU A 196 13.06 -31.43 -1.44
N ALA A 197 12.48 -32.34 -2.24
CA ALA A 197 12.66 -33.78 -2.07
C ALA A 197 13.99 -34.29 -2.62
N ASP A 198 14.77 -33.45 -3.33
CA ASP A 198 16.06 -33.83 -3.92
C ASP A 198 17.18 -32.82 -3.59
N PRO A 199 17.78 -32.88 -2.39
CA PRO A 199 18.93 -32.04 -2.04
C PRO A 199 20.23 -32.43 -2.77
N GLY A 200 20.19 -33.40 -3.69
CA GLY A 200 21.37 -33.98 -4.34
C GLY A 200 21.17 -34.43 -5.81
N GLY A 201 20.37 -33.71 -6.59
CA GLY A 201 20.03 -34.08 -7.96
C GLY A 201 20.72 -33.23 -9.04
N VAL A 202 21.67 -33.83 -9.75
CA VAL A 202 22.46 -33.24 -10.83
C VAL A 202 21.65 -33.06 -12.14
N LYS A 203 21.98 -31.98 -12.88
CA LYS A 203 21.69 -31.63 -14.30
C LYS A 203 20.30 -31.09 -14.61
N THR A 204 20.20 -29.76 -14.61
CA THR A 204 19.34 -29.01 -15.53
C THR A 204 19.68 -29.41 -16.97
N GLU A 205 18.88 -30.30 -17.57
CA GLU A 205 18.73 -30.26 -19.02
C GLU A 205 18.03 -28.95 -19.36
N ALA A 206 18.81 -27.98 -19.84
CA ALA A 206 18.27 -26.79 -20.43
C ALA A 206 17.35 -27.19 -21.58
N LYS A 207 16.05 -26.91 -21.45
CA LYS A 207 15.16 -26.82 -22.60
C LYS A 207 15.81 -25.87 -23.61
N PRO A 208 15.82 -26.18 -24.93
CA PRO A 208 16.34 -25.27 -25.93
C PRO A 208 15.57 -23.96 -25.84
N GLY A 209 16.27 -22.89 -25.46
CA GLY A 209 15.74 -21.54 -25.54
C GLY A 209 15.35 -21.24 -26.98
N LEU A 210 14.21 -20.57 -27.15
CA LEU A 210 13.92 -19.82 -28.37
C LEU A 210 15.16 -18.95 -28.68
N GLY A 211 15.66 -19.10 -29.91
CA GLY A 211 17.02 -18.75 -30.30
C GLY A 211 17.48 -17.34 -29.95
N SER A 212 18.71 -17.27 -29.45
CA SER A 212 19.54 -16.08 -29.54
C SER A 212 20.21 -16.05 -30.92
N GLU A 213 19.80 -15.13 -31.79
CA GLU A 213 20.70 -14.63 -32.83
C GLU A 213 21.73 -13.71 -32.16
N ALA A 214 22.92 -14.27 -31.93
CA ALA A 214 24.11 -13.52 -31.56
C ALA A 214 24.78 -12.98 -32.84
N SER A 215 24.90 -11.66 -32.91
CA SER A 215 25.80 -10.98 -33.85
C SER A 215 27.25 -11.27 -33.44
N PRO A 216 28.14 -11.73 -34.36
CA PRO A 216 29.52 -12.00 -33.99
C PRO A 216 30.38 -10.73 -34.12
N ALA A 217 31.15 -10.43 -33.09
CA ALA A 217 32.36 -9.64 -33.19
C ALA A 217 33.53 -10.58 -33.48
N ALA A 218 34.26 -10.36 -34.58
CA ALA A 218 35.53 -11.01 -34.87
C ALA A 218 36.64 -9.95 -34.90
N GLY A 219 37.75 -10.28 -34.23
CA GLY A 219 38.89 -9.40 -33.99
C GLY A 219 39.86 -9.21 -35.17
N SER A 220 40.88 -8.44 -34.85
CA SER A 220 41.92 -7.85 -35.70
C SER A 220 42.70 -8.80 -36.62
N ALA A 221 43.12 -8.25 -37.78
CA ALA A 221 44.43 -8.53 -38.36
C ALA A 221 44.94 -7.33 -39.18
N ALA A 222 46.23 -7.04 -39.03
CA ALA A 222 46.98 -5.99 -39.70
C ALA A 222 47.31 -6.32 -41.17
N GLY A 223 47.57 -5.30 -42.01
CA GLY A 223 48.29 -5.50 -43.28
C GLY A 223 48.12 -4.43 -44.37
N GLY A 224 48.94 -3.38 -44.31
CA GLY A 224 49.69 -2.73 -45.41
C GLY A 224 49.12 -2.44 -46.83
N ARG A 225 49.37 -1.16 -47.23
CA ARG A 225 49.88 -0.62 -48.53
C ARG A 225 48.93 -0.15 -49.66
N GLY A 226 49.24 1.07 -50.12
CA GLY A 226 49.05 1.64 -51.48
C GLY A 226 47.74 2.42 -51.66
N GLU A 227 47.67 3.68 -52.11
CA GLU A 227 48.61 4.67 -52.69
C GLU A 227 48.23 6.07 -52.18
#